data_AF-A0A2Z4UZN1-F1
#
_entry.id   AF-A0A2Z4UZN1-F1
#
_cell.length_a   1.000
_cell.length_b   1.000
_cell.length_c   1.000
_cell.angle_alpha   90.00
_cell.angle_beta   90.00
_cell.angle_gamma   90.00
#
_symmetry.space_group_name_H-M   'P 1'
#
loop_
_entity.id
_entity.type
_entity.pdbx_description
1 polymer ?
#
loop_
_entity_poly.entity_id
_entity_poly.type
_entity_poly.pdbx_seq_one_letter_code
_entity_poly.pdbx_strand_id
1 'polypeptide(L)'
;MKLSRIAAAVAAAALAPAVLLSSPAFATGQEAGAPAAPTAPDQAPADQPGQDEPGKDQAEQDRKAILAIIADPMASAYMKEAGLKAIADGPAAMRKFIETGQHTIRRDDYRVLIARLANDAGPGLIKGIKDIFRADATLAELRHFYEVTQHELRDDDNKVDISRLIGTGGSAVKEAGKEALKGTPADRIAFLKTGQYLAQASDDRVELARIDEGWDGPLLSEAIGKLLNGSATPAELRHFLQVTQYELRDQDNRVAIAKIIDGGGPELVKAGRAALAGTAADRSEFLKTGQHEARAKDKKAQQEKEKEQQEKEQQEKPEQDNSGSGSGSGSSTGNSAVTPQGGSGSSLASTGAGDSALIAGGAGTALVAGAGLLLASRMRRAASAR
;
A
#
# COMPACT_ATOMS: atom_id res chain seq x y z
N MET A 1 24.21 -36.75 2.57
CA MET A 1 24.15 -36.83 1.09
C MET A 1 24.37 -35.43 0.54
N LYS A 2 25.13 -35.26 -0.55
CA LYS A 2 25.48 -33.95 -1.12
C LYS A 2 24.47 -33.58 -2.20
N LEU A 3 24.02 -32.31 -2.25
CA LEU A 3 23.30 -31.76 -3.41
C LEU A 3 24.00 -30.49 -3.89
N SER A 4 24.47 -30.53 -5.13
CA SER A 4 25.29 -29.50 -5.77
C SER A 4 24.44 -28.33 -6.26
N ARG A 5 24.92 -27.10 -6.08
CA ARG A 5 24.35 -25.92 -6.74
C ARG A 5 25.03 -25.72 -8.09
N ILE A 6 24.25 -25.67 -9.17
CA ILE A 6 24.73 -25.33 -10.51
C ILE A 6 24.63 -23.81 -10.68
N ALA A 7 25.74 -23.17 -11.00
CA ALA A 7 25.78 -21.75 -11.35
C ALA A 7 25.72 -21.59 -12.87
N ALA A 8 24.76 -20.82 -13.38
CA ALA A 8 24.67 -20.44 -14.78
C ALA A 8 25.25 -19.02 -14.95
N ALA A 9 26.39 -18.91 -15.62
CA ALA A 9 26.99 -17.63 -15.99
C ALA A 9 26.61 -17.28 -17.44
N VAL A 10 25.92 -16.16 -17.63
CA VAL A 10 25.59 -15.63 -18.96
C VAL A 10 26.66 -14.59 -19.34
N ALA A 11 27.43 -14.88 -20.39
CA ALA A 11 28.42 -13.95 -20.93
C ALA A 11 27.76 -12.99 -21.93
N ALA A 12 27.89 -11.69 -21.71
CA ALA A 12 27.48 -10.66 -22.66
C ALA A 12 28.68 -10.24 -23.53
N ALA A 13 28.62 -10.52 -24.83
CA ALA A 13 29.63 -10.08 -25.78
C ALA A 13 29.27 -8.70 -26.34
N ALA A 14 30.18 -7.73 -26.25
CA ALA A 14 30.02 -6.41 -26.83
C ALA A 14 30.50 -6.40 -28.30
N LEU A 15 29.63 -5.98 -29.22
CA LEU A 15 29.97 -5.70 -30.62
C LEU A 15 29.69 -4.23 -30.91
N ALA A 16 30.74 -3.47 -31.21
CA ALA A 16 30.65 -2.08 -31.63
C ALA A 16 30.78 -1.98 -33.17
N PRO A 17 29.88 -1.27 -33.87
CA PRO A 17 30.06 -0.96 -35.28
C PRO A 17 30.90 0.30 -35.47
N ALA A 18 32.02 0.19 -36.19
CA ALA A 18 32.83 1.33 -36.60
C ALA A 18 32.18 2.04 -37.81
N VAL A 19 31.96 3.35 -37.72
CA VAL A 19 31.46 4.19 -38.82
C VAL A 19 32.64 4.88 -39.48
N LEU A 20 32.94 4.51 -40.73
CA LEU A 20 33.93 5.20 -41.57
C LEU A 20 33.30 6.42 -42.23
N LEU A 21 33.80 7.62 -41.91
CA LEU A 21 33.49 8.83 -42.68
C LEU A 21 34.31 8.84 -43.98
N SER A 22 33.62 8.99 -45.11
CA SER A 22 34.23 9.28 -46.41
C SER A 22 33.73 10.65 -46.89
N SER A 23 34.67 11.54 -47.20
CA SER A 23 34.40 12.89 -47.72
C SER A 23 34.99 13.03 -49.12
N PRO A 24 34.24 13.53 -50.12
CA PRO A 24 34.82 13.90 -51.41
C PRO A 24 35.48 15.28 -51.32
N ALA A 25 36.71 15.39 -51.81
CA ALA A 25 37.40 16.67 -52.00
C ALA A 25 37.14 17.20 -53.42
N PHE A 26 36.80 18.48 -53.54
CA PHE A 26 36.75 19.18 -54.82
C PHE A 26 38.15 19.70 -55.20
N ALA A 27 38.52 19.56 -56.47
CA ALA A 27 39.72 20.17 -57.06
C ALA A 27 39.34 20.93 -58.34
N THR A 28 39.94 22.10 -58.55
CA THR A 28 39.57 23.10 -59.58
C THR A 28 40.76 23.46 -60.49
N GLY A 29 40.50 23.71 -61.78
CA GLY A 29 41.42 24.35 -62.75
C GLY A 29 42.40 23.37 -63.42
N GLN A 30 42.67 23.40 -64.73
CA GLN A 30 43.06 24.55 -65.57
C GLN A 30 42.79 24.22 -67.08
N GLU A 31 42.77 25.24 -67.95
CA GLU A 31 42.40 25.17 -69.38
C GLU A 31 43.55 24.81 -70.37
N ALA A 32 43.11 24.56 -71.63
CA ALA A 32 43.67 25.03 -72.91
C ALA A 32 44.52 24.07 -73.79
N GLY A 33 44.06 23.86 -75.03
CA GLY A 33 44.83 23.26 -76.14
C GLY A 33 43.97 22.58 -77.22
N ALA A 34 43.80 23.23 -78.38
CA ALA A 34 43.16 22.69 -79.60
C ALA A 34 44.01 23.11 -80.84
N PRO A 35 43.67 22.81 -82.12
CA PRO A 35 42.64 21.91 -82.69
C PRO A 35 43.17 20.98 -83.83
N ALA A 36 42.32 20.09 -84.39
CA ALA A 36 42.28 19.74 -85.83
C ALA A 36 41.07 18.82 -86.18
N ALA A 37 40.46 19.04 -87.35
CA ALA A 37 39.47 18.19 -88.02
C ALA A 37 39.92 17.94 -89.49
N PRO A 38 39.34 17.04 -90.32
CA PRO A 38 37.91 16.97 -90.72
C PRO A 38 37.33 15.52 -90.54
N THR A 39 36.22 15.01 -91.10
CA THR A 39 35.32 15.41 -92.22
C THR A 39 33.90 14.83 -92.01
N ALA A 40 32.92 15.20 -92.86
CA ALA A 40 31.57 14.60 -93.00
C ALA A 40 31.34 14.15 -94.48
N PRO A 41 30.22 13.52 -94.93
CA PRO A 41 28.79 13.63 -94.52
C PRO A 41 28.19 12.26 -94.05
N ASP A 42 26.88 11.92 -94.00
CA ASP A 42 25.61 12.54 -94.47
C ASP A 42 24.34 12.03 -93.70
N GLN A 43 23.16 12.56 -94.07
CA GLN A 43 21.76 12.06 -94.05
C GLN A 43 21.39 10.70 -93.39
N ALA A 44 20.23 10.49 -92.72
CA ALA A 44 19.04 11.32 -92.43
C ALA A 44 18.24 10.73 -91.20
N PRO A 45 17.00 11.17 -90.84
CA PRO A 45 16.57 11.28 -89.43
C PRO A 45 15.88 10.04 -88.81
N ALA A 46 16.01 9.90 -87.49
CA ALA A 46 15.13 9.09 -86.66
C ALA A 46 14.99 9.71 -85.25
N ASP A 47 13.73 9.79 -84.77
CA ASP A 47 13.26 10.11 -83.41
C ASP A 47 14.16 10.93 -82.48
N GLN A 48 13.80 12.20 -82.29
CA GLN A 48 14.05 12.84 -81.00
C GLN A 48 13.14 12.20 -79.95
N PRO A 49 13.66 11.60 -78.87
CA PRO A 49 12.83 11.24 -77.73
C PRO A 49 12.17 12.50 -77.17
N GLY A 50 10.96 12.35 -76.64
CA GLY A 50 10.21 13.46 -76.07
C GLY A 50 11.04 14.20 -75.01
N GLN A 51 10.87 15.52 -74.95
CA GLN A 51 11.51 16.34 -73.93
C GLN A 51 11.07 15.84 -72.55
N ASP A 52 11.99 15.24 -71.80
CA ASP A 52 11.78 14.93 -70.40
C ASP A 52 11.64 16.26 -69.65
N GLU A 53 10.40 16.65 -69.34
CA GLU A 53 10.12 17.89 -68.62
C GLU A 53 10.79 17.84 -67.23
N PRO A 54 11.75 18.73 -66.91
CA PRO A 54 12.55 18.63 -65.68
C PRO A 54 11.78 18.72 -64.35
N GLY A 55 10.47 19.02 -64.40
CA GLY A 55 9.58 19.07 -63.24
C GLY A 55 8.78 17.79 -62.95
N LYS A 56 8.69 16.84 -63.90
CA LYS A 56 7.80 15.68 -63.77
C LYS A 56 8.31 14.67 -62.75
N ASP A 57 9.58 14.29 -62.87
CA ASP A 57 10.27 13.40 -61.91
C ASP A 57 10.28 13.98 -60.50
N GLN A 58 10.45 15.30 -60.41
CA GLN A 58 10.44 16.02 -59.15
C GLN A 58 9.06 16.01 -58.48
N ALA A 59 7.98 16.16 -59.24
CA ALA A 59 6.62 16.07 -58.70
C ALA A 59 6.31 14.66 -58.18
N GLU A 60 6.83 13.61 -58.81
CA GLU A 60 6.70 12.24 -58.32
C GLU A 60 7.53 12.00 -57.04
N GLN A 61 8.76 12.53 -56.98
CA GLN A 61 9.58 12.51 -55.76
C GLN A 61 8.92 13.25 -54.60
N ASP A 62 8.40 14.47 -54.82
CA ASP A 62 7.71 15.27 -53.81
C ASP A 62 6.45 14.52 -53.33
N ARG A 63 5.66 13.92 -54.23
CA ARG A 63 4.51 13.07 -53.88
C ARG A 63 4.92 11.87 -53.02
N LYS A 64 6.00 11.16 -53.38
CA LYS A 64 6.52 10.02 -52.62
C LYS A 64 7.02 10.43 -51.23
N ALA A 65 7.69 11.58 -51.12
CA ALA A 65 8.14 12.13 -49.85
C ALA A 65 6.96 12.45 -48.92
N ILE A 66 5.88 13.06 -49.44
CA ILE A 66 4.67 13.34 -48.66
C ILE A 66 4.00 12.05 -48.20
N LEU A 67 3.86 11.05 -49.07
CA LEU A 67 3.31 9.74 -48.69
C LEU A 67 4.11 9.08 -47.57
N ALA A 68 5.44 9.20 -47.56
CA ALA A 68 6.28 8.73 -46.46
C ALA A 68 6.07 9.55 -45.17
N ILE A 69 5.98 10.89 -45.27
CA ILE A 69 5.73 11.79 -44.12
C ILE A 69 4.40 11.45 -43.43
N ILE A 70 3.33 11.22 -44.19
CA ILE A 70 2.00 10.94 -43.63
C ILE A 70 1.80 9.49 -43.19
N ALA A 71 2.69 8.57 -43.62
CA ALA A 71 2.71 7.17 -43.18
C ALA A 71 3.47 6.97 -41.86
N ASP A 72 4.18 7.97 -41.36
CA ASP A 72 4.87 7.94 -40.06
C ASP A 72 3.88 7.61 -38.92
N PRO A 73 4.20 6.71 -37.97
CA PRO A 73 3.32 6.39 -36.85
C PRO A 73 2.93 7.58 -35.97
N MET A 74 3.75 8.64 -35.93
CA MET A 74 3.48 9.90 -35.22
C MET A 74 2.70 10.92 -36.07
N ALA A 75 2.48 10.67 -37.36
CA ALA A 75 1.69 11.57 -38.21
C ALA A 75 0.23 11.62 -37.75
N SER A 76 -0.17 12.79 -37.24
CA SER A 76 -1.56 13.05 -36.83
C SER A 76 -2.54 12.98 -38.01
N ALA A 77 -3.84 12.93 -37.69
CA ALA A 77 -4.88 13.05 -38.71
C ALA A 77 -4.74 14.36 -39.52
N TYR A 78 -4.33 15.44 -38.88
CA TYR A 78 -4.09 16.73 -39.52
C TYR A 78 -2.84 16.70 -40.42
N MET A 79 -1.76 16.04 -40.00
CA MET A 79 -0.58 15.78 -40.86
C MET A 79 -0.97 15.01 -42.13
N LYS A 80 -1.83 13.99 -41.99
CA LYS A 80 -2.35 13.17 -43.10
C LYS A 80 -3.23 13.96 -44.06
N GLU A 81 -4.19 14.72 -43.52
CA GLU A 81 -5.08 15.57 -44.31
C GLU A 81 -4.31 16.65 -45.09
N ALA A 82 -3.39 17.37 -44.41
CA ALA A 82 -2.59 18.42 -45.03
C ALA A 82 -1.66 17.88 -46.13
N GLY A 83 -1.07 16.70 -45.94
CA GLY A 83 -0.24 16.07 -46.98
C GLY A 83 -1.05 15.60 -48.19
N LEU A 84 -2.20 14.95 -47.97
CA LEU A 84 -3.09 14.55 -49.06
C LEU A 84 -3.65 15.77 -49.83
N LYS A 85 -3.98 16.85 -49.12
CA LYS A 85 -4.36 18.12 -49.74
C LYS A 85 -3.23 18.73 -50.57
N ALA A 86 -1.99 18.73 -50.05
CA ALA A 86 -0.84 19.22 -50.80
C ALA A 86 -0.58 18.41 -52.09
N ILE A 87 -0.82 17.09 -52.09
CA ILE A 87 -0.78 16.26 -53.30
C ILE A 87 -1.90 16.64 -54.29
N ALA A 88 -3.11 16.89 -53.80
CA ALA A 88 -4.26 17.27 -54.64
C ALA A 88 -4.12 18.69 -55.24
N ASP A 89 -3.54 19.63 -54.50
CA ASP A 89 -3.32 21.02 -54.91
C ASP A 89 -2.12 21.20 -55.88
N GLY A 90 -1.33 20.15 -56.13
CA GLY A 90 -0.30 20.09 -57.18
C GLY A 90 1.15 20.42 -56.74
N PRO A 91 2.13 20.41 -57.67
CA PRO A 91 3.57 20.40 -57.34
C PRO A 91 4.05 21.54 -56.42
N ALA A 92 3.58 22.76 -56.64
CA ALA A 92 3.95 23.90 -55.79
C ALA A 92 3.43 23.77 -54.34
N ALA A 93 2.25 23.18 -54.16
CA ALA A 93 1.69 22.90 -52.84
C ALA A 93 2.44 21.75 -52.14
N MET A 94 2.77 20.69 -52.88
CA MET A 94 3.61 19.59 -52.39
C MET A 94 4.95 20.12 -51.85
N ARG A 95 5.65 20.94 -52.63
CA ARG A 95 6.91 21.57 -52.23
C ARG A 95 6.79 22.40 -50.95
N LYS A 96 5.84 23.34 -50.93
CA LYS A 96 5.60 24.20 -49.75
C LYS A 96 5.29 23.40 -48.49
N PHE A 97 4.54 22.30 -48.62
CA PHE A 97 4.25 21.40 -47.51
C PHE A 97 5.51 20.69 -47.00
N ILE A 98 6.37 20.17 -47.89
CA ILE A 98 7.64 19.52 -47.53
C ILE A 98 8.59 20.52 -46.85
N GLU A 99 8.73 21.72 -47.40
CA GLU A 99 9.69 22.73 -46.91
C GLU A 99 9.27 23.39 -45.59
N THR A 100 7.97 23.62 -45.38
CA THR A 100 7.49 24.42 -44.23
C THR A 100 6.29 23.80 -43.52
N GLY A 101 5.27 23.36 -44.26
CA GLY A 101 4.00 22.89 -43.69
C GLY A 101 4.16 21.73 -42.70
N GLN A 102 4.95 20.70 -43.04
CA GLN A 102 5.17 19.56 -42.15
C GLN A 102 5.86 19.92 -40.83
N HIS A 103 6.71 20.95 -40.83
CA HIS A 103 7.47 21.33 -39.64
C HIS A 103 6.58 22.05 -38.62
N THR A 104 5.67 22.91 -39.10
CA THR A 104 4.65 23.54 -38.25
C THR A 104 3.72 22.49 -37.65
N ILE A 105 3.21 21.56 -38.47
CA ILE A 105 2.27 20.52 -38.01
C ILE A 105 2.94 19.58 -37.00
N ARG A 106 4.15 19.08 -37.28
CA ARG A 106 4.90 18.24 -36.33
C ARG A 106 5.18 18.95 -35.00
N ARG A 107 5.47 20.25 -35.03
CA ARG A 107 5.69 21.03 -33.80
C ARG A 107 4.43 21.02 -32.93
N ASP A 108 3.27 21.23 -33.55
CA ASP A 108 1.99 21.27 -32.86
C ASP A 108 1.57 19.85 -32.39
N ASP A 109 1.85 18.81 -33.17
CA ASP A 109 1.69 17.41 -32.77
C ASP A 109 2.51 17.06 -31.52
N TYR A 110 3.79 17.46 -31.45
CA TYR A 110 4.61 17.27 -30.24
C TYR A 110 4.07 18.07 -29.04
N ARG A 111 3.56 19.30 -29.24
CA ARG A 111 2.90 20.05 -28.15
C ARG A 111 1.68 19.30 -27.61
N VAL A 112 0.88 18.66 -28.46
CA VAL A 112 -0.25 17.81 -28.04
C VAL A 112 0.23 16.56 -27.29
N LEU A 113 1.27 15.88 -27.77
CA LEU A 113 1.85 14.71 -27.09
C LEU A 113 2.39 15.07 -25.71
N ILE A 114 3.18 16.15 -25.60
CA ILE A 114 3.74 16.64 -24.33
C ILE A 114 2.63 17.06 -23.35
N ALA A 115 1.57 17.71 -23.84
CA ALA A 115 0.44 18.11 -23.00
C ALA A 115 -0.27 16.89 -22.38
N ARG A 116 -0.39 15.77 -23.11
CA ARG A 116 -1.00 14.52 -22.60
C ARG A 116 -0.16 13.85 -21.50
N LEU A 117 1.16 14.05 -21.49
CA LEU A 117 2.02 13.50 -20.44
C LEU A 117 1.66 14.03 -19.04
N ALA A 118 1.02 15.20 -18.96
CA ALA A 118 0.66 15.86 -17.70
C ALA A 118 -0.38 15.12 -16.85
N ASN A 119 -1.16 14.19 -17.42
CA ASN A 119 -2.21 13.47 -16.69
C ASN A 119 -1.65 12.62 -15.54
N ASP A 120 -0.56 11.90 -15.82
CA ASP A 120 0.12 10.98 -14.90
C ASP A 120 1.57 11.43 -14.64
N ALA A 121 1.77 12.75 -14.52
CA ALA A 121 3.08 13.37 -14.30
C ALA A 121 3.29 13.77 -12.84
N GLY A 122 4.48 13.48 -12.32
CA GLY A 122 4.92 14.02 -11.04
C GLY A 122 5.26 15.51 -11.13
N PRO A 123 5.54 16.16 -9.98
CA PRO A 123 5.81 17.61 -9.92
C PRO A 123 6.97 18.08 -10.81
N GLY A 124 8.02 17.28 -10.95
CA GLY A 124 9.19 17.55 -11.80
C GLY A 124 8.84 17.56 -13.28
N LEU A 125 8.15 16.51 -13.76
CA LEU A 125 7.67 16.48 -15.14
C LEU A 125 6.64 17.60 -15.43
N ILE A 126 5.71 17.87 -14.51
CA ILE A 126 4.76 19.00 -14.63
C ILE A 126 5.49 20.34 -14.74
N LYS A 127 6.59 20.54 -14.01
CA LYS A 127 7.42 21.74 -14.14
C LYS A 127 8.07 21.80 -15.52
N GLY A 128 8.72 20.74 -15.97
CA GLY A 128 9.35 20.68 -17.29
C GLY A 128 8.38 20.95 -18.44
N ILE A 129 7.17 20.38 -18.40
CA ILE A 129 6.08 20.63 -19.37
C ILE A 129 5.70 22.12 -19.41
N LYS A 130 5.60 22.77 -18.24
CA LYS A 130 5.30 24.21 -18.18
C LYS A 130 6.44 25.05 -18.76
N ASP A 131 7.68 24.68 -18.49
CA ASP A 131 8.85 25.45 -18.92
C ASP A 131 9.07 25.32 -20.45
N ILE A 132 8.93 24.12 -21.03
CA ILE A 132 9.01 23.93 -22.50
C ILE A 132 7.83 24.58 -23.27
N PHE A 133 6.68 24.79 -22.62
CA PHE A 133 5.55 25.51 -23.23
C PHE A 133 5.59 27.03 -23.06
N ARG A 134 6.36 27.55 -22.09
CA ARG A 134 6.64 28.99 -21.92
C ARG A 134 7.71 29.48 -22.88
N ALA A 135 8.68 28.62 -23.21
CA ALA A 135 9.66 28.88 -24.26
C ALA A 135 8.98 28.85 -25.65
N ASP A 136 9.53 29.62 -26.59
CA ASP A 136 9.24 29.43 -28.02
C ASP A 136 10.04 28.23 -28.55
N ALA A 137 9.71 27.05 -28.03
CA ALA A 137 10.47 25.84 -28.24
C ALA A 137 10.40 25.36 -29.70
N THR A 138 11.58 25.11 -30.27
CA THR A 138 11.75 24.56 -31.61
C THR A 138 11.25 23.12 -31.71
N LEU A 139 11.03 22.65 -32.94
CA LEU A 139 10.69 21.24 -33.20
C LEU A 139 11.73 20.26 -32.63
N ALA A 140 13.02 20.64 -32.64
CA ALA A 140 14.10 19.81 -32.10
C ALA A 140 14.04 19.71 -30.57
N GLU A 141 13.77 20.81 -29.87
CA GLU A 141 13.65 20.84 -28.42
C GLU A 141 12.39 20.10 -27.94
N LEU A 142 11.25 20.27 -28.63
CA LEU A 142 10.02 19.53 -28.32
C LEU A 142 10.18 18.03 -28.54
N ARG A 143 10.87 17.63 -29.63
CA ARG A 143 11.24 16.24 -29.88
C ARG A 143 12.12 15.69 -28.74
N HIS A 144 13.21 16.38 -28.43
CA HIS A 144 14.14 15.96 -27.38
C HIS A 144 13.48 15.87 -26.00
N PHE A 145 12.59 16.81 -25.69
CA PHE A 145 11.80 16.77 -24.46
C PHE A 145 10.93 15.51 -24.37
N TYR A 146 10.26 15.15 -25.46
CA TYR A 146 9.38 13.98 -25.52
C TYR A 146 10.15 12.65 -25.52
N GLU A 147 11.25 12.57 -26.26
CA GLU A 147 12.05 11.35 -26.46
C GLU A 147 13.06 11.09 -25.32
N VAL A 148 13.50 12.14 -24.61
CA VAL A 148 14.55 12.05 -23.57
C VAL A 148 14.11 12.72 -22.26
N THR A 149 13.95 14.05 -22.23
CA THR A 149 13.86 14.81 -20.98
C THR A 149 12.69 14.40 -20.08
N GLN A 150 11.54 14.04 -20.65
CA GLN A 150 10.39 13.58 -19.85
C GLN A 150 10.65 12.26 -19.11
N HIS A 151 11.52 11.39 -19.64
CA HIS A 151 11.93 10.16 -18.95
C HIS A 151 12.87 10.47 -17.77
N GLU A 152 13.79 11.42 -17.93
CA GLU A 152 14.68 11.89 -16.86
C GLU A 152 13.88 12.56 -15.72
N LEU A 153 12.94 13.44 -16.07
CA LEU A 153 12.08 14.11 -15.09
C LEU A 153 11.16 13.13 -14.35
N ARG A 154 10.62 12.10 -15.03
CA ARG A 154 9.88 11.00 -14.38
C ARG A 154 10.77 10.19 -13.44
N ASP A 155 12.03 9.97 -13.80
CA ASP A 155 12.98 9.25 -12.96
C ASP A 155 13.32 10.03 -11.68
N ASP A 156 13.45 11.36 -11.77
CA ASP A 156 13.63 12.22 -10.60
C ASP A 156 12.38 12.29 -9.71
N ASP A 157 11.18 12.38 -10.29
CA ASP A 157 9.92 12.25 -9.54
C ASP A 157 9.84 10.88 -8.81
N ASN A 158 10.21 9.79 -9.49
CA ASN A 158 10.28 8.45 -8.87
C ASN A 158 11.27 8.41 -7.69
N LYS A 159 12.47 9.01 -7.81
CA LYS A 159 13.45 9.08 -6.70
C LYS A 159 12.86 9.80 -5.48
N VAL A 160 12.13 10.88 -5.71
CA VAL A 160 11.47 11.65 -4.64
C VAL A 160 10.37 10.81 -3.97
N ASP A 161 9.54 10.10 -4.74
CA ASP A 161 8.48 9.25 -4.18
C ASP A 161 9.04 8.06 -3.39
N ILE A 162 10.10 7.41 -3.87
CA ILE A 162 10.79 6.36 -3.12
C ILE A 162 11.40 6.93 -1.83
N SER A 163 11.98 8.14 -1.87
CA SER A 163 12.52 8.80 -0.67
C SER A 163 11.44 9.09 0.37
N ARG A 164 10.22 9.46 -0.05
CA ARG A 164 9.05 9.60 0.84
C ARG A 164 8.67 8.26 1.48
N LEU A 165 8.59 7.19 0.69
CA LEU A 165 8.28 5.84 1.17
C LEU A 165 9.32 5.31 2.16
N ILE A 166 10.62 5.59 1.95
CA ILE A 166 11.69 5.30 2.92
C ILE A 166 11.46 6.09 4.23
N GLY A 167 11.00 7.34 4.15
CA GLY A 167 10.70 8.16 5.33
C GLY A 167 9.58 7.58 6.20
N THR A 168 8.49 7.10 5.59
CA THR A 168 7.29 6.63 6.32
C THR A 168 7.19 5.12 6.49
N GLY A 169 7.99 4.33 5.77
CA GLY A 169 7.88 2.87 5.71
C GLY A 169 8.47 2.13 6.91
N GLY A 170 8.13 0.83 6.99
CA GLY A 170 8.78 -0.12 7.88
C GLY A 170 10.22 -0.45 7.45
N SER A 171 10.84 -1.43 8.12
CA SER A 171 12.25 -1.75 7.90
C SER A 171 12.49 -2.37 6.52
N ALA A 172 11.63 -3.27 6.08
CA ALA A 172 11.74 -3.89 4.77
C ALA A 172 11.48 -2.87 3.66
N VAL A 173 10.45 -2.01 3.80
CA VAL A 173 10.20 -0.92 2.82
C VAL A 173 11.40 0.03 2.73
N LYS A 174 12.03 0.36 3.86
CA LYS A 174 13.24 1.21 3.91
C LYS A 174 14.42 0.60 3.14
N GLU A 175 14.75 -0.67 3.39
CA GLU A 175 15.88 -1.31 2.70
C GLU A 175 15.59 -1.54 1.21
N ALA A 176 14.38 -2.00 0.86
CA ALA A 176 13.99 -2.19 -0.53
C ALA A 176 13.95 -0.87 -1.33
N GLY A 177 13.50 0.23 -0.70
CA GLY A 177 13.52 1.56 -1.30
C GLY A 177 14.95 2.09 -1.49
N LYS A 178 15.84 1.92 -0.51
CA LYS A 178 17.26 2.29 -0.63
C LYS A 178 17.93 1.55 -1.78
N GLU A 179 17.60 0.27 -1.98
CA GLU A 179 18.17 -0.52 -3.07
C GLU A 179 17.65 -0.04 -4.44
N ALA A 180 16.34 0.23 -4.56
CA ALA A 180 15.76 0.81 -5.77
C ALA A 180 16.39 2.18 -6.13
N LEU A 181 16.74 3.01 -5.15
CA LEU A 181 17.44 4.28 -5.38
C LEU A 181 18.87 4.12 -5.94
N LYS A 182 19.58 3.04 -5.58
CA LYS A 182 20.91 2.72 -6.14
C LYS A 182 20.84 2.12 -7.55
N GLY A 183 19.70 1.52 -7.91
CA GLY A 183 19.48 0.83 -9.18
C GLY A 183 19.23 1.75 -10.38
N THR A 184 18.67 1.16 -11.43
CA THR A 184 18.29 1.83 -12.68
C THR A 184 16.90 2.50 -12.56
N PRO A 185 16.49 3.33 -13.55
CA PRO A 185 15.10 3.82 -13.62
C PRO A 185 14.06 2.69 -13.65
N ALA A 186 14.40 1.54 -14.27
CA ALA A 186 13.52 0.37 -14.30
C ALA A 186 13.34 -0.25 -12.91
N ASP A 187 14.39 -0.29 -12.09
CA ASP A 187 14.31 -0.81 -10.71
C ASP A 187 13.45 0.09 -9.82
N ARG A 188 13.55 1.42 -10.00
CA ARG A 188 12.68 2.38 -9.32
C ARG A 188 11.21 2.20 -9.70
N ILE A 189 10.92 2.03 -10.98
CA ILE A 189 9.56 1.75 -11.47
C ILE A 189 9.05 0.40 -10.93
N ALA A 190 9.89 -0.64 -10.92
CA ALA A 190 9.53 -1.96 -10.40
C ALA A 190 9.23 -1.92 -8.89
N PHE A 191 10.04 -1.20 -8.12
CA PHE A 191 9.79 -0.97 -6.69
C PHE A 191 8.47 -0.22 -6.47
N LEU A 192 8.24 0.91 -7.14
CA LEU A 192 7.01 1.69 -7.00
C LEU A 192 5.76 0.90 -7.44
N LYS A 193 5.87 0.05 -8.47
CA LYS A 193 4.73 -0.73 -8.99
C LYS A 193 4.39 -1.95 -8.13
N THR A 194 5.39 -2.69 -7.64
CA THR A 194 5.17 -3.96 -6.91
C THR A 194 6.07 -4.13 -5.70
N GLY A 195 7.35 -3.76 -5.78
CA GLY A 195 8.34 -4.03 -4.72
C GLY A 195 7.98 -3.42 -3.36
N GLN A 196 7.41 -2.21 -3.34
CA GLN A 196 6.98 -1.56 -2.09
C GLN A 196 5.93 -2.37 -1.32
N TYR A 197 5.01 -3.04 -2.02
CA TYR A 197 3.93 -3.82 -1.41
C TYR A 197 4.43 -5.18 -0.90
N LEU A 198 5.42 -5.78 -1.57
CA LEU A 198 6.08 -7.00 -1.10
C LEU A 198 6.94 -6.72 0.14
N ALA A 199 7.64 -5.59 0.14
CA ALA A 199 8.38 -5.11 1.30
C ALA A 199 7.44 -4.79 2.47
N GLN A 200 6.33 -4.07 2.21
CA GLN A 200 5.31 -3.79 3.23
C GLN A 200 4.66 -5.08 3.77
N ALA A 201 4.40 -6.09 2.95
CA ALA A 201 3.92 -7.40 3.40
C ALA A 201 4.92 -8.11 4.34
N SER A 202 6.22 -7.86 4.17
CA SER A 202 7.26 -8.38 5.06
C SER A 202 7.24 -7.66 6.41
N ASP A 203 7.10 -6.33 6.40
CA ASP A 203 6.92 -5.53 7.62
C ASP A 203 5.61 -5.91 8.35
N ASP A 204 4.48 -6.02 7.63
CA ASP A 204 3.17 -6.40 8.17
C ASP A 204 3.20 -7.81 8.81
N ARG A 205 3.94 -8.78 8.24
CA ARG A 205 4.15 -10.10 8.86
C ARG A 205 4.91 -10.01 10.19
N VAL A 206 5.87 -9.10 10.31
CA VAL A 206 6.60 -8.86 11.57
C VAL A 206 5.70 -8.20 12.61
N GLU A 207 4.86 -7.22 12.23
CA GLU A 207 3.92 -6.62 13.18
C GLU A 207 2.84 -7.62 13.65
N LEU A 208 2.35 -8.50 12.75
CA LEU A 208 1.45 -9.59 13.14
C LEU A 208 2.09 -10.56 14.14
N ALA A 209 3.35 -10.94 13.93
CA ALA A 209 4.08 -11.79 14.87
C ALA A 209 4.23 -11.12 16.26
N ARG A 210 4.52 -9.81 16.29
CA ARG A 210 4.59 -9.04 17.55
C ARG A 210 3.26 -8.94 18.29
N ILE A 211 2.15 -8.86 17.56
CA ILE A 211 0.80 -8.86 18.16
C ILE A 211 0.51 -10.23 18.79
N ASP A 212 0.89 -11.33 18.11
CA ASP A 212 0.73 -12.69 18.64
C ASP A 212 1.62 -12.96 19.86
N GLU A 213 2.88 -12.50 19.84
CA GLU A 213 3.78 -12.50 21.00
C GLU A 213 3.21 -11.74 22.21
N GLY A 214 2.34 -10.74 21.98
CA GLY A 214 1.66 -9.97 23.01
C GLY A 214 0.54 -10.73 23.75
N TRP A 215 0.09 -11.89 23.25
CA TRP A 215 -1.00 -12.69 23.82
C TRP A 215 -2.31 -11.90 24.04
N ASP A 216 -2.70 -11.07 23.06
CA ASP A 216 -3.91 -10.23 23.09
C ASP A 216 -5.25 -11.01 23.05
N GLY A 217 -5.24 -12.33 22.82
CA GLY A 217 -6.42 -13.20 22.94
C GLY A 217 -6.37 -14.47 22.06
N PRO A 218 -7.03 -15.57 22.47
CA PRO A 218 -6.94 -16.84 21.74
C PRO A 218 -7.56 -16.83 20.34
N LEU A 219 -8.67 -16.11 20.10
CA LEU A 219 -9.27 -16.02 18.77
C LEU A 219 -8.37 -15.21 17.82
N LEU A 220 -7.78 -14.12 18.32
CA LEU A 220 -6.82 -13.32 17.57
C LEU A 220 -5.56 -14.13 17.23
N SER A 221 -4.95 -14.79 18.21
CA SER A 221 -3.76 -15.64 18.01
C SER A 221 -4.01 -16.79 17.03
N GLU A 222 -5.15 -17.49 17.13
CA GLU A 222 -5.51 -18.55 16.18
C GLU A 222 -5.62 -18.02 14.74
N ALA A 223 -6.22 -16.83 14.57
CA ALA A 223 -6.37 -16.21 13.27
C ALA A 223 -5.05 -15.68 12.69
N ILE A 224 -4.17 -15.08 13.52
CA ILE A 224 -2.82 -14.68 13.12
C ILE A 224 -2.02 -15.91 12.70
N GLY A 225 -2.04 -16.98 13.50
CA GLY A 225 -1.36 -18.24 13.19
C GLY A 225 -1.81 -18.84 11.86
N LYS A 226 -3.13 -18.84 11.56
CA LYS A 226 -3.65 -19.26 10.26
C LYS A 226 -3.18 -18.37 9.11
N LEU A 227 -3.18 -17.04 9.30
CA LEU A 227 -2.78 -16.08 8.27
C LEU A 227 -1.29 -16.16 7.94
N LEU A 228 -0.43 -16.27 8.96
CA LEU A 228 1.03 -16.31 8.80
C LEU A 228 1.52 -17.64 8.21
N ASN A 229 0.92 -18.77 8.62
CA ASN A 229 1.20 -20.09 8.04
C ASN A 229 0.61 -20.28 6.63
N GLY A 230 -0.30 -19.40 6.21
CA GLY A 230 -0.89 -19.39 4.88
C GLY A 230 -0.12 -18.52 3.86
N SER A 231 -0.50 -18.68 2.59
CA SER A 231 0.00 -17.87 1.46
C SER A 231 -0.69 -16.49 1.37
N ALA A 232 -0.86 -15.81 2.50
CA ALA A 232 -1.53 -14.52 2.58
C ALA A 232 -0.85 -13.45 1.69
N THR A 233 -1.67 -12.80 0.87
CA THR A 233 -1.28 -11.68 -0.01
C THR A 233 -0.98 -10.40 0.79
N PRO A 234 -0.25 -9.42 0.20
CA PRO A 234 -0.04 -8.12 0.83
C PRO A 234 -1.34 -7.41 1.26
N ALA A 235 -2.41 -7.55 0.48
CA ALA A 235 -3.70 -6.95 0.76
C ALA A 235 -4.41 -7.61 1.97
N GLU A 236 -4.35 -8.93 2.10
CA GLU A 236 -4.94 -9.66 3.23
C GLU A 236 -4.20 -9.36 4.54
N LEU A 237 -2.87 -9.30 4.52
CA LEU A 237 -2.05 -8.92 5.67
C LEU A 237 -2.40 -7.50 6.15
N ARG A 238 -2.49 -6.55 5.22
CA ARG A 238 -2.85 -5.16 5.52
C ARG A 238 -4.29 -5.05 6.05
N HIS A 239 -5.25 -5.75 5.43
CA HIS A 239 -6.63 -5.78 5.88
C HIS A 239 -6.75 -6.34 7.30
N PHE A 240 -6.03 -7.43 7.60
CA PHE A 240 -6.04 -8.02 8.93
C PHE A 240 -5.55 -7.03 10.00
N LEU A 241 -4.42 -6.35 9.74
CA LEU A 241 -3.86 -5.34 10.63
C LEU A 241 -4.71 -4.07 10.77
N GLN A 242 -5.52 -3.72 9.77
CA GLN A 242 -6.36 -2.51 9.80
C GLN A 242 -7.77 -2.74 10.33
N VAL A 243 -8.30 -3.96 10.21
CA VAL A 243 -9.70 -4.29 10.49
C VAL A 243 -9.81 -5.52 11.38
N THR A 244 -9.45 -6.69 10.85
CA THR A 244 -9.78 -7.98 11.46
C THR A 244 -9.19 -8.18 12.86
N GLN A 245 -7.98 -7.66 13.14
CA GLN A 245 -7.38 -7.77 14.46
C GLN A 245 -8.24 -7.10 15.55
N TYR A 246 -8.88 -5.97 15.24
CA TYR A 246 -9.68 -5.22 16.22
C TYR A 246 -11.03 -5.90 16.49
N GLU A 247 -11.61 -6.52 15.46
CA GLU A 247 -12.84 -7.31 15.57
C GLU A 247 -12.63 -8.57 16.41
N LEU A 248 -11.53 -9.30 16.19
CA LEU A 248 -11.19 -10.49 16.95
C LEU A 248 -10.82 -10.15 18.39
N ARG A 249 -10.03 -9.09 18.62
CA ARG A 249 -9.69 -8.65 19.98
C ARG A 249 -10.92 -8.18 20.76
N ASP A 250 -11.92 -7.60 20.10
CA ASP A 250 -13.21 -7.31 20.75
C ASP A 250 -13.98 -8.58 21.16
N GLN A 251 -13.92 -9.64 20.34
CA GLN A 251 -14.52 -10.94 20.67
C GLN A 251 -13.81 -11.60 21.85
N ASP A 252 -12.48 -11.64 21.85
CA ASP A 252 -11.68 -12.14 22.97
C ASP A 252 -11.93 -11.33 24.26
N ASN A 253 -12.02 -9.99 24.16
CA ASN A 253 -12.38 -9.14 25.28
C ASN A 253 -13.77 -9.49 25.85
N ARG A 254 -14.79 -9.74 25.02
CA ARG A 254 -16.12 -10.18 25.50
C ARG A 254 -16.04 -11.51 26.26
N VAL A 255 -15.28 -12.47 25.76
CA VAL A 255 -15.06 -13.78 26.41
C VAL A 255 -14.30 -13.62 27.73
N ALA A 256 -13.27 -12.78 27.77
CA ALA A 256 -12.51 -12.48 28.97
C ALA A 256 -13.39 -11.84 30.06
N ILE A 257 -14.23 -10.85 29.70
CA ILE A 257 -15.16 -10.21 30.65
C ILE A 257 -16.19 -11.22 31.16
N ALA A 258 -16.76 -12.05 30.29
CA ALA A 258 -17.71 -13.09 30.70
C ALA A 258 -17.10 -14.04 31.74
N LYS A 259 -15.85 -14.49 31.52
CA LYS A 259 -15.09 -15.31 32.49
C LYS A 259 -14.75 -14.58 33.79
N ILE A 260 -14.54 -13.27 33.75
CA ILE A 260 -14.22 -12.45 34.94
C ILE A 260 -15.43 -12.23 35.84
N ILE A 261 -16.64 -12.13 35.27
CA ILE A 261 -17.88 -11.97 36.04
C ILE A 261 -18.53 -13.29 36.45
N ASP A 262 -18.16 -14.40 35.82
CA ASP A 262 -18.58 -15.73 36.26
C ASP A 262 -17.92 -16.05 37.62
N GLY A 263 -18.75 -16.26 38.66
CA GLY A 263 -18.29 -16.31 40.05
C GLY A 263 -17.84 -14.97 40.66
N GLY A 264 -18.07 -13.84 39.98
CA GLY A 264 -17.71 -12.50 40.47
C GLY A 264 -18.64 -11.97 41.57
N GLY A 265 -18.15 -11.01 42.34
CA GLY A 265 -18.96 -10.27 43.32
C GLY A 265 -19.99 -9.33 42.64
N PRO A 266 -20.98 -8.81 43.40
CA PRO A 266 -22.10 -8.06 42.84
C PRO A 266 -21.69 -6.80 42.05
N GLU A 267 -20.71 -6.02 42.52
CA GLU A 267 -20.23 -4.84 41.79
C GLU A 267 -19.37 -5.25 40.58
N LEU A 268 -18.57 -6.33 40.65
CA LEU A 268 -17.84 -6.86 39.50
C LEU A 268 -18.79 -7.35 38.40
N VAL A 269 -19.84 -8.11 38.75
CA VAL A 269 -20.87 -8.58 37.82
C VAL A 269 -21.60 -7.40 37.17
N LYS A 270 -21.99 -6.40 37.96
CA LYS A 270 -22.66 -5.18 37.48
C LYS A 270 -21.78 -4.39 36.51
N ALA A 271 -20.52 -4.15 36.86
CA ALA A 271 -19.58 -3.41 36.03
C ALA A 271 -19.24 -4.16 34.73
N GLY A 272 -18.98 -5.47 34.79
CA GLY A 272 -18.69 -6.25 33.59
C GLY A 272 -19.89 -6.42 32.66
N ARG A 273 -21.12 -6.52 33.20
CA ARG A 273 -22.35 -6.48 32.37
C ARG A 273 -22.54 -5.13 31.68
N ALA A 274 -22.26 -4.02 32.36
CA ALA A 274 -22.29 -2.69 31.74
C ALA A 274 -21.25 -2.57 30.60
N ALA A 275 -20.03 -3.06 30.81
CA ALA A 275 -18.99 -3.10 29.78
C ALA A 275 -19.37 -3.98 28.58
N LEU A 276 -19.95 -5.17 28.81
CA LEU A 276 -20.43 -6.05 27.74
C LEU A 276 -21.54 -5.41 26.90
N ALA A 277 -22.43 -4.63 27.51
CA ALA A 277 -23.48 -3.89 26.81
C ALA A 277 -22.97 -2.63 26.07
N GLY A 278 -21.74 -2.18 26.35
CA GLY A 278 -21.13 -0.99 25.78
C GLY A 278 -20.38 -1.22 24.46
N THR A 279 -19.45 -0.30 24.18
CA THR A 279 -18.55 -0.31 23.01
C THR A 279 -17.31 -1.19 23.24
N ALA A 280 -16.51 -1.39 22.19
CA ALA A 280 -15.21 -2.06 22.30
C ALA A 280 -14.24 -1.29 23.23
N ALA A 281 -14.35 0.04 23.29
CA ALA A 281 -13.58 0.85 24.21
C ALA A 281 -13.96 0.56 25.66
N ASP A 282 -15.26 0.52 25.98
CA ASP A 282 -15.78 0.24 27.32
C ASP A 282 -15.35 -1.15 27.83
N ARG A 283 -15.36 -2.15 26.94
CA ARG A 283 -14.82 -3.50 27.24
C ARG A 283 -13.33 -3.46 27.52
N SER A 284 -12.55 -2.76 26.71
CA SER A 284 -11.10 -2.64 26.92
C SER A 284 -10.76 -1.88 28.21
N GLU A 285 -11.56 -0.88 28.58
CA GLU A 285 -11.34 -0.08 29.79
C GLU A 285 -11.72 -0.87 31.04
N PHE A 286 -12.85 -1.58 31.04
CA PHE A 286 -13.19 -2.48 32.13
C PHE A 286 -12.10 -3.54 32.37
N LEU A 287 -11.50 -4.10 31.32
CA LEU A 287 -10.40 -5.07 31.46
C LEU A 287 -9.10 -4.44 32.01
N LYS A 288 -8.81 -3.18 31.70
CA LYS A 288 -7.61 -2.48 32.21
C LYS A 288 -7.77 -1.99 33.65
N THR A 289 -8.90 -1.38 33.98
CA THR A 289 -9.10 -0.61 35.22
C THR A 289 -10.36 -1.06 35.96
N GLY A 290 -11.51 -1.06 35.29
CA GLY A 290 -12.83 -1.25 35.90
C GLY A 290 -13.00 -2.55 36.69
N GLN A 291 -12.39 -3.66 36.25
CA GLN A 291 -12.41 -4.94 36.98
C GLN A 291 -11.71 -4.86 38.36
N HIS A 292 -10.69 -4.01 38.49
CA HIS A 292 -9.93 -3.86 39.74
C HIS A 292 -10.70 -2.97 40.73
N GLU A 293 -11.29 -1.88 40.24
CA GLU A 293 -12.16 -1.01 41.06
C GLU A 293 -13.39 -1.76 41.57
N ALA A 294 -14.03 -2.57 40.72
CA ALA A 294 -15.21 -3.32 41.10
C ALA A 294 -14.89 -4.41 42.14
N ARG A 295 -13.77 -5.15 41.98
CA ARG A 295 -13.27 -6.09 43.01
C ARG A 295 -12.95 -5.39 44.34
N ALA A 296 -12.42 -4.16 44.31
CA ALA A 296 -12.15 -3.40 45.52
C ALA A 296 -13.45 -3.03 46.28
N LYS A 297 -14.51 -2.65 45.55
CA LYS A 297 -15.85 -2.41 46.13
C LYS A 297 -16.45 -3.69 46.71
N ASP A 298 -16.39 -4.81 45.99
CA ASP A 298 -16.89 -6.10 46.48
C ASP A 298 -16.17 -6.53 47.76
N LYS A 299 -14.84 -6.39 47.81
CA LYS A 299 -14.05 -6.70 49.01
C LYS A 299 -14.41 -5.81 50.20
N LYS A 300 -14.65 -4.51 49.98
CA LYS A 300 -15.09 -3.59 51.04
C LYS A 300 -16.46 -3.99 51.58
N ALA A 301 -17.41 -4.31 50.70
CA ALA A 301 -18.75 -4.76 51.07
C ALA A 301 -18.77 -6.11 51.80
N GLN A 302 -17.83 -7.02 51.50
CA GLN A 302 -17.63 -8.26 52.27
C GLN A 302 -17.13 -7.96 53.69
N GLN A 303 -16.09 -7.12 53.83
CA GLN A 303 -15.53 -6.73 55.13
C GLN A 303 -16.53 -5.98 56.01
N GLU A 304 -17.44 -5.20 55.43
CA GLU A 304 -18.53 -4.53 56.15
C GLU A 304 -19.54 -5.56 56.69
N LYS A 305 -19.94 -6.54 55.88
CA LYS A 305 -20.83 -7.64 56.31
C LYS A 305 -20.23 -8.55 57.38
N GLU A 306 -18.93 -8.86 57.28
CA GLU A 306 -18.21 -9.66 58.28
C GLU A 306 -18.19 -8.97 59.65
N LYS A 307 -18.00 -7.64 59.68
CA LYS A 307 -18.09 -6.85 60.91
C LYS A 307 -19.50 -6.84 61.50
N GLU A 308 -20.52 -6.59 60.67
CA GLU A 308 -21.91 -6.64 61.12
C GLU A 308 -22.32 -8.00 61.69
N GLN A 309 -21.75 -9.11 61.19
CA GLN A 309 -21.96 -10.45 61.74
C GLN A 309 -21.25 -10.63 63.09
N GLN A 310 -19.97 -10.24 63.19
CA GLN A 310 -19.22 -10.30 64.45
C GLN A 310 -19.82 -9.43 65.57
N GLU A 311 -20.41 -8.29 65.22
CA GLU A 311 -21.12 -7.42 66.18
C GLU A 311 -22.43 -8.05 66.66
N LYS A 312 -23.16 -8.78 65.81
CA LYS A 312 -24.37 -9.52 66.18
C LYS A 312 -24.06 -10.75 67.04
N GLU A 313 -23.05 -11.54 66.68
CA GLU A 313 -22.59 -12.69 67.48
C GLU A 313 -22.10 -12.29 68.88
N GLN A 314 -21.53 -11.08 69.03
CA GLN A 314 -21.17 -10.54 70.35
C GLN A 314 -22.37 -10.03 71.16
N GLN A 315 -23.48 -9.68 70.52
CA GLN A 315 -24.72 -9.25 71.18
C GLN A 315 -25.64 -10.42 71.57
N GLU A 316 -25.52 -11.59 70.93
CA GLU A 316 -26.35 -12.78 71.21
C GLU A 316 -25.76 -13.74 72.26
N LYS A 317 -24.64 -13.40 72.91
CA LYS A 317 -24.03 -14.24 73.94
C LYS A 317 -24.87 -14.23 75.23
N PRO A 318 -25.48 -15.34 75.67
CA PRO A 318 -26.34 -15.33 76.87
C PRO A 318 -25.53 -15.08 78.14
N GLU A 319 -26.09 -14.29 79.07
CA GLU A 319 -25.61 -14.23 80.44
C GLU A 319 -25.75 -15.63 81.07
N GLN A 320 -24.62 -16.24 81.45
CA GLN A 320 -24.62 -17.48 82.19
C GLN A 320 -24.39 -17.14 83.66
N ASP A 321 -25.46 -17.27 84.47
CA ASP A 321 -25.49 -16.91 85.88
C ASP A 321 -24.33 -17.53 86.68
N ASN A 322 -23.58 -16.68 87.37
CA ASN A 322 -22.51 -17.09 88.26
C ASN A 322 -22.97 -17.08 89.73
N SER A 323 -23.62 -18.15 90.17
CA SER A 323 -23.79 -18.46 91.60
C SER A 323 -22.81 -19.56 92.01
N GLY A 324 -21.62 -19.18 92.49
CA GLY A 324 -20.55 -20.12 92.79
C GLY A 324 -20.57 -20.70 94.21
N SER A 325 -19.75 -21.73 94.43
CA SER A 325 -18.95 -22.00 95.65
C SER A 325 -18.35 -23.42 95.57
N GLY A 326 -17.10 -23.62 96.01
CA GLY A 326 -16.56 -24.98 96.16
C GLY A 326 -15.05 -25.16 95.95
N SER A 327 -14.27 -24.85 96.99
CA SER A 327 -12.87 -25.24 97.22
C SER A 327 -12.43 -26.61 96.66
N GLY A 328 -11.23 -26.68 96.06
CA GLY A 328 -10.60 -27.95 95.65
C GLY A 328 -9.12 -27.82 95.28
N SER A 329 -8.22 -28.16 96.19
CA SER A 329 -6.76 -28.23 95.97
C SER A 329 -6.36 -29.44 95.11
N GLY A 330 -5.35 -29.33 94.25
CA GLY A 330 -4.81 -30.47 93.50
C GLY A 330 -3.70 -30.11 92.51
N SER A 331 -2.45 -30.36 92.90
CA SER A 331 -1.27 -30.28 92.03
C SER A 331 -0.98 -31.65 91.39
N SER A 332 -0.65 -31.69 90.09
CA SER A 332 0.28 -32.69 89.56
C SER A 332 0.91 -32.29 88.21
N THR A 333 2.17 -32.72 88.04
CA THR A 333 3.06 -32.51 86.89
C THR A 333 3.17 -33.80 86.06
N GLY A 334 3.31 -33.71 84.73
CA GLY A 334 3.68 -34.85 83.86
C GLY A 334 3.13 -34.70 82.42
N ASN A 335 3.83 -34.17 81.41
CA ASN A 335 5.08 -34.60 80.73
C ASN A 335 4.87 -35.55 79.51
N SER A 336 5.10 -35.00 78.30
CA SER A 336 5.64 -35.63 77.07
C SER A 336 5.03 -36.90 76.43
N ALA A 337 4.73 -36.85 75.11
CA ALA A 337 5.22 -37.79 74.07
C ALA A 337 4.74 -37.41 72.64
N VAL A 338 5.30 -38.08 71.61
CA VAL A 338 5.33 -37.65 70.18
C VAL A 338 4.98 -38.80 69.20
N THR A 339 3.94 -38.63 68.37
CA THR A 339 3.66 -39.32 67.05
C THR A 339 3.58 -40.88 67.01
N PRO A 340 3.30 -41.54 65.85
CA PRO A 340 2.16 -41.41 64.91
C PRO A 340 1.48 -42.79 64.56
N GLN A 341 0.65 -42.81 63.50
CA GLN A 341 0.45 -43.93 62.54
C GLN A 341 -0.65 -45.01 62.77
N GLY A 342 -1.63 -45.09 61.84
CA GLY A 342 -1.81 -46.29 61.00
C GLY A 342 -3.12 -47.12 61.04
N GLY A 343 -3.99 -46.96 60.01
CA GLY A 343 -4.95 -47.97 59.51
C GLY A 343 -6.26 -48.19 60.30
N SER A 344 -7.35 -48.74 59.74
CA SER A 344 -7.72 -49.05 58.34
C SER A 344 -9.24 -49.37 58.25
N GLY A 345 -9.92 -49.15 57.11
CA GLY A 345 -11.31 -49.63 56.92
C GLY A 345 -12.17 -48.92 55.85
N SER A 346 -12.41 -49.60 54.71
CA SER A 346 -13.42 -49.24 53.68
C SER A 346 -14.82 -49.72 54.13
N SER A 347 -16.00 -49.27 53.66
CA SER A 347 -16.45 -49.01 52.27
C SER A 347 -17.90 -48.46 52.20
N LEU A 348 -18.21 -47.62 51.18
CA LEU A 348 -19.31 -47.69 50.16
C LEU A 348 -20.79 -47.99 50.56
N ALA A 349 -21.88 -47.62 49.85
CA ALA A 349 -22.22 -46.62 48.80
C ALA A 349 -23.76 -46.74 48.44
N SER A 350 -24.23 -46.13 47.32
CA SER A 350 -25.55 -46.30 46.62
C SER A 350 -26.72 -45.39 47.06
N THR A 351 -27.62 -44.80 46.23
CA THR A 351 -27.80 -44.50 44.77
C THR A 351 -28.93 -43.42 44.68
N GLY A 352 -29.26 -42.70 43.60
CA GLY A 352 -28.93 -42.75 42.17
C GLY A 352 -29.39 -41.46 41.44
N ALA A 353 -29.55 -41.46 40.10
CA ALA A 353 -29.59 -40.26 39.25
C ALA A 353 -30.83 -40.14 38.32
N GLY A 354 -31.01 -38.95 37.70
CA GLY A 354 -32.02 -38.63 36.66
C GLY A 354 -33.29 -37.94 37.21
N ASP A 355 -33.99 -37.03 36.51
CA ASP A 355 -33.94 -36.71 35.07
C ASP A 355 -34.41 -35.26 34.75
N SER A 356 -34.07 -34.82 33.53
CA SER A 356 -34.37 -33.65 32.68
C SER A 356 -35.56 -32.68 32.93
N ALA A 357 -35.35 -31.44 32.43
CA ALA A 357 -36.24 -30.61 31.56
C ALA A 357 -37.02 -29.37 32.10
N LEU A 358 -36.53 -28.18 31.65
CA LEU A 358 -37.23 -27.14 30.85
C LEU A 358 -38.33 -26.17 31.41
N ILE A 359 -38.26 -24.94 30.85
CA ILE A 359 -39.36 -24.01 30.44
C ILE A 359 -39.76 -22.78 31.33
N ALA A 360 -39.23 -21.62 30.90
CA ALA A 360 -39.91 -20.38 30.47
C ALA A 360 -40.49 -19.29 31.42
N GLY A 361 -40.33 -18.04 30.93
CA GLY A 361 -41.20 -16.87 31.17
C GLY A 361 -40.77 -15.93 32.31
N GLY A 362 -40.75 -14.59 32.15
CA GLY A 362 -40.95 -13.73 30.97
C GLY A 362 -41.27 -12.27 31.36
N ALA A 363 -40.93 -11.30 30.49
CA ALA A 363 -41.26 -9.85 30.53
C ALA A 363 -40.74 -9.00 31.74
N GLY A 364 -40.49 -7.69 31.60
CA GLY A 364 -40.49 -6.86 30.40
C GLY A 364 -40.18 -5.36 30.64
N THR A 365 -39.65 -4.71 29.60
CA THR A 365 -39.71 -3.26 29.27
C THR A 365 -39.30 -2.17 30.28
N ALA A 366 -38.27 -1.40 29.91
CA ALA A 366 -38.33 0.07 29.87
C ALA A 366 -37.46 0.58 28.71
N LEU A 367 -38.00 1.49 27.89
CA LEU A 367 -37.40 1.93 26.62
C LEU A 367 -37.28 3.46 26.64
N VAL A 368 -36.07 4.00 26.45
CA VAL A 368 -35.86 5.44 26.20
C VAL A 368 -34.86 5.62 25.06
N ALA A 369 -35.35 6.03 23.89
CA ALA A 369 -34.56 6.74 22.89
C ALA A 369 -34.44 8.22 23.32
N GLY A 370 -33.44 9.00 22.95
CA GLY A 370 -32.27 8.77 22.10
C GLY A 370 -31.82 10.11 21.50
N ALA A 371 -30.53 10.28 21.20
CA ALA A 371 -30.02 11.37 20.36
C ALA A 371 -28.56 11.07 19.96
N GLY A 372 -28.25 11.15 18.66
CA GLY A 372 -26.87 11.01 18.18
C GLY A 372 -26.10 12.33 18.21
N LEU A 373 -24.77 12.25 18.25
CA LEU A 373 -23.90 13.40 18.03
C LEU A 373 -22.83 13.08 16.98
N LEU A 374 -23.08 13.50 15.74
CA LEU A 374 -22.06 13.59 14.70
C LEU A 374 -21.47 15.01 14.74
N LEU A 375 -20.17 15.15 15.07
CA LEU A 375 -19.42 16.37 14.78
C LEU A 375 -18.44 16.13 13.64
N ALA A 376 -18.84 16.52 12.43
CA ALA A 376 -17.94 16.73 11.32
C ALA A 376 -17.42 18.19 11.35
N SER A 377 -16.13 18.38 11.58
CA SER A 377 -15.49 19.71 11.51
C SER A 377 -14.86 19.93 10.12
N ARG A 378 -15.56 20.65 9.24
CA ARG A 378 -15.01 21.08 7.94
C ARG A 378 -15.37 22.55 7.68
N MET A 379 -14.46 23.46 7.98
CA MET A 379 -14.54 24.84 7.48
C MET A 379 -13.24 25.27 6.79
N ARG A 380 -13.38 25.45 5.48
CA ARG A 380 -12.46 26.19 4.61
C ARG A 380 -12.73 27.68 4.82
N ARG A 381 -11.72 28.47 5.22
CA ARG A 381 -11.83 29.94 5.18
C ARG A 381 -11.58 30.43 3.76
N ALA A 382 -12.45 31.33 3.28
CA ALA A 382 -12.21 32.16 2.11
C ALA A 382 -12.76 33.56 2.37
N ALA A 383 -11.95 34.57 2.01
CA ALA A 383 -12.26 35.97 1.76
C ALA A 383 -13.37 36.71 2.56
N SER A 384 -13.00 37.84 3.13
CA SER A 384 -13.84 39.04 3.10
C SER A 384 -12.99 40.21 2.62
N ALA A 385 -13.58 41.05 1.78
CA ALA A 385 -12.91 42.14 1.11
C ALA A 385 -12.76 43.37 2.01
N ARG A 386 -11.65 44.10 1.82
CA ARG A 386 -11.59 45.55 1.68
C ARG A 386 -10.43 45.90 0.76
#